data_AF-A0A9P3UWH1-F1
#
_entry.id   AF-A0A9P3UWH1-F1
#
_cell.length_a   1.000
_cell.length_b   1.000
_cell.length_c   1.000
_cell.angle_alpha   90.00
_cell.angle_beta   90.00
_cell.angle_gamma   90.00
#
_symmetry.space_group_name_H-M   'P 1'
#
loop_
_entity.id
_entity.type
_entity.pdbx_description
1 polymer ?
#
loop_
_entity_poly.entity_id
_entity_poly.type
_entity_poly.pdbx_seq_one_letter_code
_entity_poly.pdbx_strand_id
1 'polypeptide(L)'
;MSRDNDLSNASCPPIPAGAVAGDWDIWHDITGRSCPQDCYRPLTWSQHDVGEVSVTVAGAQYGNGELFRYVLLRPDTGDAELTAPQARRLAAALLDAADSLDALT
;
A
#
# COMPACT_ATOMS: atom_id res chain seq x y z
N MET A 1 -5.06 10.21 39.78
CA MET A 1 -4.09 9.82 38.73
C MET A 1 -4.77 9.99 37.39
N SER A 2 -4.61 11.17 36.79
CA SER A 2 -5.00 11.43 35.40
C SER A 2 -3.99 10.67 34.52
N ARG A 3 -4.46 9.80 33.63
CA ARG A 3 -3.63 9.30 32.53
C ARG A 3 -3.60 10.43 31.52
N ASP A 4 -2.62 11.32 31.69
CA ASP A 4 -2.33 12.34 30.69
C ASP A 4 -1.88 11.59 29.43
N ASN A 5 -2.82 11.52 28.49
CA ASN A 5 -2.65 10.98 27.15
C ASN A 5 -1.58 11.80 26.44
N ASP A 6 -0.33 11.34 26.53
CA ASP A 6 0.80 11.80 25.73
C ASP A 6 0.63 11.33 24.27
N LEU A 7 -0.45 11.79 23.65
CA LEU A 7 -0.77 11.58 22.23
C LEU A 7 -0.24 12.72 21.35
N SER A 8 0.56 13.63 21.92
CA SER A 8 1.18 14.76 21.23
C SER A 8 2.58 14.47 20.70
N ASN A 9 3.22 13.36 21.11
CA ASN A 9 4.60 13.03 20.75
C ASN A 9 4.77 11.75 19.92
N ALA A 10 3.69 11.10 19.50
CA ALA A 10 3.81 9.95 18.59
C ALA A 10 4.27 10.44 17.21
N SER A 11 5.58 10.38 16.97
CA SER A 11 6.14 10.61 15.63
C SER A 11 5.58 9.56 14.68
N CYS A 12 5.11 9.99 13.51
CA CYS A 12 4.59 9.06 12.51
C CYS A 12 5.64 7.98 12.20
N PRO A 13 5.21 6.72 12.01
CA PRO A 13 6.15 5.66 11.69
C PRO A 13 6.89 5.98 10.38
N PRO A 14 8.17 5.60 10.26
CA PRO A 14 8.96 5.88 9.07
C PRO A 14 8.39 5.15 7.87
N ILE A 15 8.63 5.70 6.67
CA ILE A 15 8.26 5.02 5.42
C ILE A 15 9.14 3.77 5.29
N PRO A 16 8.56 2.58 5.05
CA PRO A 16 9.35 1.38 4.82
C PRO A 16 10.31 1.54 3.64
N ALA A 17 11.47 0.90 3.73
CA ALA A 17 12.47 0.97 2.67
C ALA A 17 11.88 0.54 1.31
N GLY A 18 12.23 1.29 0.26
CA GLY A 18 11.76 1.04 -1.11
C GLY A 18 10.30 1.40 -1.38
N ALA A 19 9.52 1.82 -0.38
CA ALA A 19 8.15 2.25 -0.60
C ALA A 19 8.08 3.74 -0.98
N VAL A 20 7.25 4.05 -1.98
CA VAL A 20 6.68 5.39 -2.15
C VAL A 20 5.42 5.44 -1.29
N ALA A 21 5.30 6.48 -0.45
CA ALA A 21 4.15 6.68 0.41
C ALA A 21 3.20 7.70 -0.19
N GLY A 22 1.90 7.40 -0.20
CA GLY A 22 0.87 8.41 -0.39
C GLY A 22 0.62 9.22 0.88
N ASP A 23 -0.33 10.15 0.79
CA ASP A 23 -0.77 10.92 1.95
C ASP A 23 -1.51 10.04 2.96
N TRP A 24 -1.50 10.47 4.22
CA TRP A 24 -2.31 9.84 5.26
C TRP A 24 -3.78 10.03 4.96
N ASP A 25 -4.49 8.93 4.81
CA ASP A 25 -5.92 8.92 4.54
C ASP A 25 -6.67 9.04 5.88
N ILE A 26 -7.15 10.25 6.13
CA ILE A 26 -7.78 10.66 7.39
C ILE A 26 -9.28 10.36 7.44
N TRP A 27 -9.77 9.27 6.79
CA TRP A 27 -11.21 8.92 6.71
C TRP A 27 -11.96 9.02 8.05
N HIS A 28 -11.26 8.97 9.18
CA HIS A 28 -11.84 9.06 10.52
C HIS A 28 -11.25 10.15 11.45
N ASP A 29 -10.40 11.08 11.00
CA ASP A 29 -9.82 12.10 11.90
C ASP A 29 -10.29 13.54 11.66
N ILE A 30 -11.11 14.01 12.60
CA ILE A 30 -11.58 15.40 12.73
C ILE A 30 -10.58 16.24 13.55
N THR A 31 -9.53 15.63 14.12
CA THR A 31 -8.61 16.28 15.08
C THR A 31 -7.42 16.98 14.43
N GLY A 32 -7.25 16.89 13.11
CA GLY A 32 -6.20 17.62 12.37
C GLY A 32 -4.78 17.15 12.70
N ARG A 33 -4.60 15.92 13.19
CA ARG A 33 -3.28 15.34 13.44
C ARG A 33 -2.73 14.70 12.17
N SER A 34 -1.42 14.75 12.01
CA SER A 34 -0.75 14.27 10.79
C SER A 34 -0.61 12.75 10.69
N CYS A 35 -0.86 11.98 11.76
CA CYS A 35 -0.88 10.51 11.78
C CYS A 35 -1.55 9.93 13.05
N PRO A 36 -2.88 10.04 13.18
CA PRO A 36 -3.64 9.34 14.21
C PRO A 36 -3.41 7.83 14.14
N GLN A 37 -3.52 7.14 15.27
CA GLN A 37 -3.39 5.68 15.34
C GLN A 37 -4.37 4.96 14.40
N ASP A 38 -5.53 5.57 14.15
CA ASP A 38 -6.61 5.04 13.31
C ASP A 38 -6.54 5.47 11.84
N CYS A 39 -5.49 6.19 11.44
CA CYS A 39 -5.25 6.55 10.04
C CYS A 39 -4.26 5.57 9.40
N TYR A 40 -4.38 5.42 8.08
CA TYR A 40 -3.44 4.66 7.28
C TYR A 40 -2.94 5.50 6.11
N ARG A 41 -1.74 5.22 5.61
CA ARG A 41 -1.27 5.73 4.31
C ARG A 41 -1.04 4.57 3.35
N PRO A 42 -1.39 4.73 2.07
CA PRO A 42 -1.05 3.72 1.07
C PRO A 42 0.46 3.74 0.78
N LEU A 43 0.99 2.57 0.49
CA LEU A 43 2.39 2.36 0.10
C LEU A 43 2.45 1.63 -1.23
N THR A 44 3.44 1.97 -2.06
CA THR A 44 3.73 1.30 -3.33
C THR A 44 5.23 1.02 -3.42
N TRP A 45 5.61 -0.25 -3.64
CA TRP A 45 6.99 -0.66 -3.87
C TRP A 45 7.30 -0.79 -5.36
N SER A 46 6.37 -1.35 -6.13
CA SER A 46 6.52 -1.49 -7.58
C SER A 46 5.16 -1.52 -8.25
N GLN A 47 5.14 -1.16 -9.53
CA GLN A 47 3.98 -1.24 -10.40
C GLN A 47 4.42 -1.72 -11.79
N HIS A 48 3.66 -2.65 -12.35
CA HIS A 48 3.87 -3.22 -13.69
C HIS A 48 2.54 -3.22 -14.44
N ASP A 49 2.51 -2.57 -15.60
CA ASP A 49 1.30 -2.52 -16.42
C ASP A 49 1.38 -3.56 -17.56
N VAL A 50 0.35 -4.39 -17.67
CA VAL A 50 0.22 -5.44 -18.69
C VAL A 50 -1.09 -5.27 -19.45
N GLY A 51 -1.04 -4.53 -20.55
CA GLY A 51 -2.25 -4.17 -21.28
C GLY A 51 -3.09 -3.21 -20.45
N GLU A 52 -4.32 -3.60 -20.12
CA GLU A 52 -5.28 -2.81 -19.34
C GLU A 52 -5.29 -3.21 -17.85
N VAL A 53 -4.30 -3.99 -17.39
CA VAL A 53 -4.21 -4.47 -16.00
C VAL A 53 -2.89 -4.02 -15.41
N SER A 54 -2.97 -3.35 -14.26
CA SER A 54 -1.81 -3.02 -13.43
C SER A 54 -1.63 -4.05 -12.31
N VAL A 55 -0.39 -4.49 -12.11
CA VAL A 55 0.06 -5.33 -11.00
C VAL A 55 0.95 -4.48 -10.10
N THR A 56 0.52 -4.25 -8.87
CA THR A 56 1.23 -3.37 -7.93
C THR A 56 1.61 -4.15 -6.67
N VAL A 57 2.88 -4.09 -6.25
CA VAL A 57 3.26 -4.48 -4.88
C VAL A 57 2.95 -3.29 -3.99
N ALA A 58 1.88 -3.41 -3.21
CA ALA A 58 1.28 -2.32 -2.46
C ALA A 58 1.10 -2.67 -0.98
N GLY A 59 0.71 -1.69 -0.18
CA GLY A 59 0.48 -1.87 1.23
C GLY A 59 -0.24 -0.72 1.88
N ALA A 60 -0.46 -0.86 3.17
CA ALA A 60 -0.97 0.18 4.03
C ALA A 60 -0.11 0.22 5.30
N GLN A 61 0.30 1.42 5.71
CA GLN A 61 0.92 1.62 7.00
C GLN A 61 -0.01 2.44 7.88
N TYR A 62 -0.31 1.92 9.06
CA TYR A 62 -1.16 2.56 10.04
C TYR A 62 -0.34 3.45 10.98
N GLY A 63 -0.97 4.46 11.58
CA GLY A 63 -0.31 5.38 12.51
C GLY A 63 0.26 4.68 13.76
N ASN A 64 -0.30 3.53 14.12
CA ASN A 64 0.22 2.65 15.18
C ASN A 64 1.50 1.86 14.78
N GLY A 65 1.97 1.99 13.53
CA GLY A 65 3.15 1.30 12.99
C GLY A 65 2.86 -0.04 12.33
N GLU A 66 1.63 -0.54 12.39
CA GLU A 66 1.21 -1.76 11.70
C GLU A 66 1.35 -1.60 10.18
N LEU A 67 1.82 -2.66 9.54
CA LEU A 67 2.14 -2.67 8.12
C LEU A 67 1.49 -3.88 7.45
N PHE A 68 0.65 -3.60 6.46
CA PHE A 68 0.09 -4.60 5.57
C PHE A 68 0.74 -4.49 4.20
N ARG A 69 1.02 -5.62 3.59
CA ARG A 69 1.61 -5.71 2.25
C ARG A 69 0.84 -6.75 1.44
N TYR A 70 0.64 -6.48 0.16
CA TYR A 70 -0.13 -7.33 -0.74
C TYR A 70 0.21 -7.03 -2.20
N VAL A 71 -0.14 -7.96 -3.09
CA VAL A 71 -0.17 -7.70 -4.53
C VAL A 71 -1.57 -7.23 -4.90
N LEU A 72 -1.67 -6.03 -5.47
CA LEU A 72 -2.91 -5.46 -5.99
C LEU A 72 -2.97 -5.67 -7.50
N LEU A 73 -4.06 -6.29 -7.95
CA LEU A 73 -4.43 -6.31 -9.37
C LEU A 73 -5.53 -5.28 -9.61
N ARG A 74 -5.32 -4.37 -10.55
CA ARG A 74 -6.33 -3.37 -10.91
C ARG A 74 -6.46 -3.26 -12.43
N PRO A 75 -7.65 -3.53 -12.99
CA PRO A 75 -7.94 -3.15 -14.36
C PRO A 75 -8.10 -1.62 -14.46
N ASP A 76 -7.67 -1.04 -15.59
CA ASP A 76 -7.73 0.41 -15.84
C ASP A 76 -9.18 0.91 -15.89
N THR A 77 -10.07 0.13 -16.51
CA THR A 77 -11.51 0.41 -16.56
C THR A 77 -12.32 -0.89 -16.56
N GLY A 78 -13.24 -1.04 -15.60
CA GLY A 78 -14.19 -2.16 -15.58
C GLY A 78 -13.53 -3.53 -15.59
N ASP A 79 -14.02 -4.44 -16.43
CA ASP A 79 -13.42 -5.76 -16.65
C ASP A 79 -12.30 -5.65 -17.69
N ALA A 80 -11.20 -6.39 -17.49
CA ALA A 80 -10.11 -6.47 -18.45
C ALA A 80 -10.19 -7.75 -19.31
N GLU A 81 -10.27 -7.59 -20.62
CA GLU A 81 -10.19 -8.69 -21.57
C GLU A 81 -8.75 -8.87 -22.06
N LEU A 82 -8.20 -10.08 -21.93
CA LEU A 82 -6.80 -10.35 -22.26
C LEU A 82 -6.69 -11.35 -23.40
N THR A 83 -5.88 -11.01 -24.40
CA THR A 83 -5.37 -11.99 -25.36
C THR A 83 -4.44 -12.99 -24.66
N ALA A 84 -4.26 -14.18 -25.22
CA ALA A 84 -3.37 -15.20 -24.64
C ALA A 84 -1.92 -14.68 -24.39
N PRO A 85 -1.29 -13.88 -25.27
CA PRO A 85 -0.01 -13.26 -24.97
C PRO A 85 -0.04 -12.24 -23.82
N GLN A 86 -1.13 -11.49 -23.64
CA GLN A 86 -1.28 -10.59 -22.48
C GLN A 86 -1.48 -11.38 -21.19
N ALA A 87 -2.30 -12.44 -21.21
CA ALA A 87 -2.49 -13.32 -20.06
C ALA A 87 -1.19 -13.97 -19.59
N ARG A 88 -0.32 -14.41 -20.51
CA ARG A 88 1.02 -14.94 -20.15
C ARG A 88 1.91 -13.88 -19.52
N ARG A 89 1.89 -12.64 -20.05
CA ARG A 89 2.64 -11.52 -19.46
C ARG A 89 2.11 -11.16 -18.08
N LEU A 90 0.80 -11.22 -17.86
CA LEU A 90 0.19 -10.98 -16.56
C LEU A 90 0.61 -12.05 -15.56
N ALA A 91 0.61 -13.32 -15.96
CA ALA A 91 1.09 -14.41 -15.11
C ALA A 91 2.56 -14.23 -14.71
N ALA A 92 3.43 -13.80 -15.63
CA ALA A 92 4.82 -13.49 -15.31
C ALA A 92 4.93 -12.31 -14.32
N ALA A 93 4.21 -11.21 -14.57
CA ALA A 93 4.21 -10.05 -13.68
C ALA A 93 3.69 -10.39 -12.26
N LEU A 94 2.73 -11.31 -12.15
CA LEU A 94 2.23 -11.81 -10.87
C LEU A 94 3.29 -12.60 -10.09
N LEU A 95 4.06 -13.45 -10.78
CA LEU A 95 5.16 -14.19 -10.16
C LEU A 95 6.25 -13.23 -9.69
N ASP A 96 6.68 -12.30 -10.54
CA ASP A 96 7.68 -11.30 -10.20
C ASP A 96 7.23 -10.42 -9.01
N ALA A 97 5.95 -10.06 -8.95
CA ALA A 97 5.38 -9.29 -7.84
C ALA A 97 5.32 -10.10 -6.53
N ALA A 98 5.01 -11.40 -6.60
CA ALA A 98 5.04 -12.29 -5.44
C ALA A 98 6.46 -12.45 -4.90
N ASP A 99 7.43 -12.71 -5.77
CA ASP A 99 8.85 -12.81 -5.39
C ASP A 99 9.35 -11.47 -4.79
N SER A 100 8.93 -10.34 -5.35
CA SER A 100 9.24 -9.02 -4.81
C SER A 100 8.64 -8.80 -3.42
N LEU A 101 7.39 -9.23 -3.20
CA LEU A 101 6.72 -9.13 -1.91
C LEU A 101 7.41 -10.00 -0.84
N ASP A 102 7.81 -11.21 -1.19
CA ASP A 102 8.57 -12.11 -0.31
C ASP A 102 9.94 -11.55 0.06
N ALA A 103 10.54 -10.70 -0.79
CA ALA A 103 11.81 -10.04 -0.51
C ALA A 103 11.69 -8.82 0.43
N LEU A 104 10.49 -8.36 0.79
CA LEU A 104 10.26 -7.21 1.68
C LEU A 104 10.34 -7.54 3.18
N THR A 105 10.81 -8.75 3.54
CA THR A 105 10.96 -9.24 4.92
C THR A 105 11.87 -8.37 5.77
#